data_AF-A0A7S2RX57-F1
#
_entry.id   AF-A0A7S2RX57-F1
#
_cell.length_a   1.000
_cell.length_b   1.000
_cell.length_c   1.000
_cell.angle_alpha   90.00
_cell.angle_beta   90.00
_cell.angle_gamma   90.00
#
_symmetry.space_group_name_H-M   'P 1'
#
loop_
_entity.id
_entity.type
_entity.pdbx_description
1 polymer ?
#
loop_
_entity_poly.entity_id
_entity_poly.type
_entity_poly.pdbx_seq_one_letter_code
_entity_poly.pdbx_strand_id
1 'polypeptide(L)'
;MRNNWHYITFLLAAITQLEVVFASGGINTHTSAILFPWFCQIVGLLVYFFLSRWCHWFPYTAAMFLVGVCMGCSLDVEDTSENNLFETSVNQWLNMDGDLVLLIFLPGLLFLDAYNVNFHLFTQSLFQIAILAFPGVLAGTYLTGLIAKNFLGWNFNLALTFGSILSATDPVAVSALLNECGAPPRLKMHVSGESLLNDGAAIVFFSIYKSLYLFEIDEGGENIDIANGFKTFFKMSLGGVALGISFGLGLIL
;
A
#
# COMPACT_ATOMS: atom_id res chain seq x y z
N MET A 1 4.98 -24.33 -11.26
CA MET A 1 5.79 -23.20 -11.75
C MET A 1 5.11 -22.59 -12.99
N ARG A 2 3.94 -21.98 -12.82
CA ARG A 2 3.10 -21.48 -13.92
C ARG A 2 3.14 -19.95 -13.91
N ASN A 3 3.76 -19.37 -14.94
CA ASN A 3 3.76 -17.97 -15.39
C ASN A 3 3.70 -16.85 -14.33
N ASN A 4 4.87 -16.48 -13.79
CA ASN A 4 5.06 -15.22 -13.05
C ASN A 4 5.45 -14.03 -13.95
N TRP A 5 5.39 -14.18 -15.28
CA TRP A 5 5.81 -13.13 -16.23
C TRP A 5 5.00 -11.83 -16.09
N HIS A 6 3.74 -11.92 -15.68
CA HIS A 6 2.87 -10.76 -15.47
C HIS A 6 3.34 -9.85 -14.33
N TYR A 7 3.93 -10.43 -13.26
CA TYR A 7 4.49 -9.65 -12.14
C TYR A 7 5.72 -8.86 -12.57
N ILE A 8 6.56 -9.44 -13.43
CA ILE A 8 7.77 -8.80 -13.96
C ILE A 8 7.38 -7.64 -14.88
N THR A 9 6.40 -7.84 -15.78
CA THR A 9 5.93 -6.76 -16.66
C THR A 9 5.26 -5.61 -15.89
N PHE A 10 4.55 -5.91 -14.80
CA PHE A 10 3.92 -4.88 -13.98
C PHE A 10 4.95 -4.06 -13.20
N LEU A 11 5.96 -4.71 -12.61
CA LEU A 11 7.09 -4.04 -11.97
C LEU A 11 7.85 -3.15 -12.96
N LEU A 12 8.10 -3.63 -14.18
CA LEU A 12 8.72 -2.83 -15.24
C LEU A 12 7.87 -1.61 -15.62
N ALA A 13 6.55 -1.73 -15.69
CA ALA A 13 5.67 -0.61 -15.99
C ALA A 13 5.68 0.47 -14.88
N ALA A 14 5.65 0.06 -13.61
CA ALA A 14 5.76 1.00 -12.48
C ALA A 14 7.12 1.72 -12.47
N ILE A 15 8.20 1.02 -12.83
CA ILE A 15 9.56 1.61 -12.97
C ILE A 15 9.60 2.65 -14.10
N THR A 16 9.01 2.37 -15.26
CA THR A 16 8.95 3.35 -16.34
C THR A 16 8.16 4.61 -15.97
N GLN A 17 7.13 4.49 -15.12
CA GLN A 17 6.39 5.66 -14.61
C GLN A 17 7.25 6.49 -13.63
N LEU A 18 8.06 5.83 -12.80
CA LEU A 18 9.03 6.50 -11.93
C LEU A 18 10.11 7.23 -12.73
N GLU A 19 10.63 6.64 -13.81
CA GLU A 19 11.59 7.32 -14.71
C GLU A 19 11.03 8.63 -15.29
N VAL A 20 9.73 8.66 -15.63
CA VAL A 20 9.05 9.87 -16.14
C VAL A 20 8.90 10.95 -15.06
N VAL A 21 8.65 10.56 -13.81
CA VAL A 21 8.56 11.50 -12.67
C VAL A 21 9.92 12.16 -12.38
N PHE A 22 11.03 11.42 -12.53
CA PHE A 22 12.38 11.93 -12.32
C PHE A 22 12.97 12.67 -13.54
N ALA A 23 12.27 12.74 -14.67
CA ALA A 23 12.77 13.31 -15.94
C ALA A 23 12.87 14.86 -15.98
N SER A 24 12.56 15.57 -14.88
CA SER A 24 12.61 17.04 -14.81
C SER A 24 13.91 17.63 -14.24
N GLY A 25 14.85 16.80 -13.75
CA GLY A 25 16.17 17.20 -13.25
C GLY A 25 17.30 17.11 -14.30
N GLY A 26 18.51 17.56 -13.99
CA GLY A 26 19.68 17.37 -14.87
C GLY A 26 20.24 15.93 -14.91
N ILE A 27 21.25 15.69 -15.75
CA ILE A 27 21.83 14.34 -15.99
C ILE A 27 22.28 13.63 -14.69
N ASN A 28 22.89 14.36 -13.75
CA ASN A 28 23.36 13.80 -12.47
C ASN A 28 22.21 13.42 -11.51
N THR A 29 21.06 14.10 -11.60
CA THR A 29 19.89 13.80 -10.77
C THR A 29 19.11 12.57 -11.27
N HIS A 30 19.15 12.25 -12.56
CA HIS A 30 18.50 11.04 -13.07
C HIS A 30 19.25 9.77 -12.65
N THR A 31 20.59 9.78 -12.74
CA THR A 31 21.40 8.63 -12.35
C THR A 31 21.29 8.36 -10.85
N SER A 32 21.24 9.41 -10.02
CA SER A 32 21.02 9.24 -8.58
C SER A 32 19.61 8.70 -8.32
N ALA A 33 18.56 9.18 -8.98
CA ALA A 33 17.19 8.75 -8.69
C ALA A 33 16.94 7.25 -8.95
N ILE A 34 17.59 6.65 -9.94
CA ILE A 34 17.32 5.25 -10.34
C ILE A 34 18.12 4.25 -9.50
N LEU A 35 19.22 4.68 -8.87
CA LEU A 35 20.19 3.79 -8.25
C LEU A 35 19.63 3.02 -7.03
N PHE A 36 18.89 3.69 -6.14
CA PHE A 36 18.29 3.07 -4.96
C PHE A 36 17.23 1.99 -5.29
N PRO A 37 16.25 2.21 -6.19
CA PRO A 37 15.32 1.17 -6.60
C PRO A 37 15.98 -0.10 -7.13
N TRP A 38 17.00 0.05 -7.98
CA TRP A 38 17.75 -1.09 -8.52
C TRP A 38 18.50 -1.84 -7.42
N PHE A 39 19.13 -1.11 -6.50
CA PHE A 39 19.76 -1.70 -5.33
C PHE A 39 18.75 -2.49 -4.49
N CYS A 40 17.60 -1.88 -4.17
CA CYS A 40 16.52 -2.52 -3.43
C CYS A 40 16.00 -3.80 -4.10
N GLN A 41 15.88 -3.82 -5.43
CA GLN A 41 15.48 -5.01 -6.19
C GLN A 41 16.51 -6.13 -6.11
N ILE A 42 17.79 -5.81 -6.26
CA ILE A 42 18.89 -6.79 -6.18
C ILE A 42 18.94 -7.38 -4.76
N VAL A 43 18.90 -6.53 -3.73
CA VAL A 43 18.88 -6.98 -2.34
C VAL A 43 17.64 -7.83 -2.07
N GLY A 44 16.46 -7.42 -2.54
CA GLY A 44 15.22 -8.20 -2.42
C GLY A 44 15.32 -9.58 -3.05
N LEU A 45 15.90 -9.68 -4.25
CA LEU A 45 16.15 -10.96 -4.93
C LEU A 45 17.13 -11.84 -4.14
N LEU A 46 18.20 -11.26 -3.60
CA LEU A 46 19.18 -11.99 -2.79
C LEU A 46 18.57 -12.50 -1.48
N VAL A 47 17.79 -11.66 -0.78
CA VAL A 47 17.06 -12.04 0.43
C VAL A 47 16.06 -13.14 0.12
N TYR A 48 15.28 -13.01 -0.95
CA TYR A 48 14.34 -14.04 -1.39
C TYR A 48 15.05 -15.36 -1.70
N PHE A 49 16.16 -15.33 -2.45
CA PHE A 49 16.95 -16.52 -2.77
C PHE A 49 17.52 -17.18 -1.51
N PHE A 50 18.03 -16.37 -0.57
CA PHE A 50 18.57 -16.86 0.69
C PHE A 50 17.49 -17.52 1.57
N LEU A 51 16.37 -16.83 1.77
CA LEU A 51 15.25 -17.33 2.60
C LEU A 51 14.64 -18.60 1.99
N SER A 52 14.38 -18.60 0.68
CA SER A 52 13.81 -19.76 0.00
C SER A 52 14.74 -20.99 0.02
N ARG A 53 16.06 -20.79 0.09
CA ARG A 53 17.02 -21.89 0.16
C ARG A 53 17.26 -22.41 1.57
N TRP A 54 17.40 -21.52 2.56
CA TRP A 54 17.92 -21.88 3.88
C TRP A 54 16.97 -21.59 5.04
N CYS A 55 16.01 -20.67 4.88
CA CYS A 55 15.21 -20.14 5.99
C CYS A 55 13.72 -19.98 5.60
N HIS A 56 13.08 -21.09 5.21
CA HIS A 56 11.70 -21.08 4.71
C HIS A 56 10.63 -20.70 5.76
N TRP A 57 10.96 -20.83 7.05
CA TRP A 57 10.09 -20.48 8.16
C TRP A 57 9.99 -18.97 8.43
N PHE A 58 10.91 -18.17 7.88
CA PHE A 58 10.96 -16.74 8.13
C PHE A 58 10.25 -15.95 7.02
N PRO A 59 9.26 -15.08 7.35
CA PRO A 59 8.49 -14.37 6.35
C PRO A 59 9.35 -13.33 5.59
N TYR A 60 9.26 -13.36 4.26
CA TYR A 60 10.02 -12.47 3.36
C TYR A 60 9.81 -10.98 3.66
N THR A 61 8.56 -10.58 3.93
CA THR A 61 8.21 -9.19 4.25
C THR A 61 8.90 -8.69 5.51
N ALA A 62 8.99 -9.51 6.56
CA ALA A 62 9.70 -9.17 7.79
C ALA A 62 11.21 -9.04 7.55
N ALA A 63 11.80 -9.89 6.70
CA ALA A 63 13.22 -9.78 6.35
C ALA A 63 13.52 -8.48 5.63
N MET A 64 12.70 -8.13 4.63
CA MET A 64 12.85 -6.88 3.88
C MET A 64 12.65 -5.67 4.78
N PHE A 65 11.70 -5.71 5.72
CA PHE A 65 11.53 -4.67 6.72
C PHE A 65 12.80 -4.49 7.58
N LEU A 66 13.36 -5.59 8.10
CA LEU A 66 14.60 -5.53 8.89
C LEU A 66 15.79 -4.99 8.09
N VAL A 67 15.94 -5.41 6.84
CA VAL A 67 16.97 -4.88 5.93
C VAL A 67 16.79 -3.37 5.74
N GLY A 68 15.55 -2.91 5.51
CA GLY A 68 15.23 -1.49 5.39
C GLY A 68 15.55 -0.70 6.66
N VAL A 69 15.21 -1.23 7.84
CA VAL A 69 15.55 -0.61 9.13
C VAL A 69 17.06 -0.53 9.33
N CYS A 70 17.80 -1.62 9.08
CA CYS A 70 19.26 -1.62 9.17
C CYS A 70 19.90 -0.61 8.22
N MET A 71 19.37 -0.51 6.99
CA MET A 71 19.83 0.45 6.00
C MET A 71 19.53 1.89 6.42
N GLY A 72 18.33 2.18 6.90
CA GLY A 72 17.97 3.51 7.41
C GLY A 72 18.83 3.94 8.59
N CYS A 73 19.06 3.06 9.57
CA CYS A 73 19.93 3.34 10.71
C CYS A 73 21.41 3.55 10.31
N SER A 74 21.88 2.88 9.26
CA SER A 74 23.27 3.05 8.80
C SER A 74 23.52 4.44 8.21
N LEU A 75 22.50 5.05 7.58
CA LEU A 75 22.59 6.37 6.97
C LEU A 75 22.58 7.51 8.00
N ASP A 76 21.94 7.31 9.16
CA ASP A 76 21.91 8.29 10.26
C ASP A 76 23.25 8.39 11.02
N VAL A 77 24.14 7.41 10.86
CA VAL A 77 25.42 7.31 11.61
C VAL A 77 26.59 7.98 10.88
N GLU A 78 26.44 8.27 9.58
CA GLU A 78 27.56 8.65 8.71
C GLU A 78 27.58 10.16 8.40
N ASP A 79 27.83 10.99 9.42
CA ASP A 79 27.99 12.46 9.30
C ASP A 79 29.39 12.86 8.75
N THR A 80 29.93 12.09 7.79
CA THR A 80 31.32 12.26 7.31
C THR A 80 31.41 12.46 5.79
N SER A 81 31.15 13.71 5.37
CA SER A 81 31.90 14.52 4.38
C SER A 81 32.41 13.91 3.04
N GLU A 82 31.84 12.83 2.50
CA GLU A 82 31.89 12.53 1.06
C GLU A 82 30.49 12.15 0.57
N ASN A 83 29.82 13.07 -0.15
CA ASN A 83 28.49 12.83 -0.73
C ASN A 83 28.52 11.66 -1.72
N ASN A 84 28.30 10.45 -1.22
CA ASN A 84 28.19 9.27 -2.06
C ASN A 84 26.92 9.38 -2.93
N LEU A 85 27.03 8.99 -4.20
CA LEU A 85 25.89 8.95 -5.13
C LEU A 85 24.73 8.10 -4.57
N PHE A 86 25.05 7.08 -3.77
CA PHE A 86 24.09 6.20 -3.12
C PHE A 86 23.30 6.92 -2.01
N GLU A 87 23.95 7.62 -1.09
CA GLU A 87 23.27 8.39 -0.04
C GLU A 87 22.35 9.46 -0.62
N THR A 88 22.81 10.12 -1.70
CA THR A 88 21.98 11.10 -2.43
C THR A 88 20.73 10.43 -3.03
N SER A 89 20.89 9.22 -3.59
CA SER A 89 19.78 8.42 -4.10
C SER A 89 18.79 8.06 -3.00
N VAL A 90 19.26 7.53 -1.87
CA VAL A 90 18.38 7.14 -0.76
C VAL A 90 17.63 8.34 -0.22
N ASN A 91 18.31 9.47 -0.01
CA ASN A 91 17.70 10.71 0.48
C ASN A 91 16.64 11.26 -0.49
N GLN A 92 16.83 11.14 -1.81
CA GLN A 92 15.80 11.53 -2.78
C GLN A 92 14.52 10.71 -2.62
N TRP A 93 14.65 9.41 -2.35
CA TRP A 93 13.53 8.51 -2.14
C TRP A 93 12.86 8.68 -0.77
N LEU A 94 13.64 8.95 0.28
CA LEU A 94 13.10 9.22 1.63
C LEU A 94 12.28 10.52 1.68
N ASN A 95 12.65 11.52 0.89
CA ASN A 95 11.94 12.80 0.80
C ASN A 95 10.84 12.81 -0.28
N MET A 96 10.56 11.67 -0.91
CA MET A 96 9.51 11.59 -1.93
C MET A 96 8.12 11.70 -1.27
N ASP A 97 7.21 12.40 -1.92
CA ASP A 97 5.83 12.53 -1.44
C ASP A 97 5.16 11.15 -1.38
N GLY A 98 4.66 10.80 -0.19
CA GLY A 98 3.95 9.55 0.05
C GLY A 98 2.69 9.40 -0.81
N ASP A 99 2.03 10.51 -1.18
CA ASP A 99 0.85 10.45 -2.05
C ASP A 99 1.21 9.98 -3.47
N LEU A 100 2.40 10.36 -3.96
CA LEU A 100 2.91 9.88 -5.25
C LEU A 100 3.25 8.39 -5.19
N VAL A 101 3.84 7.92 -4.08
CA VAL A 101 4.10 6.49 -3.87
C VAL A 101 2.80 5.70 -3.92
N LEU A 102 1.78 6.14 -3.18
CA LEU A 102 0.46 5.50 -3.18
C LEU A 102 -0.17 5.54 -4.58
N LEU A 103 -0.12 6.67 -5.27
CA LEU A 103 -0.70 6.83 -6.61
C LEU A 103 -0.07 5.90 -7.65
N ILE A 104 1.24 5.66 -7.56
CA ILE A 104 1.97 4.81 -8.52
C ILE A 104 1.76 3.32 -8.22
N PHE A 105 1.90 2.91 -6.96
CA PHE A 105 1.93 1.49 -6.61
C PHE A 105 0.54 0.92 -6.29
N LEU A 106 -0.31 1.66 -5.58
CA LEU A 106 -1.58 1.14 -5.05
C LEU A 106 -2.54 0.69 -6.17
N PRO A 107 -2.78 1.45 -7.27
CA PRO A 107 -3.74 1.04 -8.28
C PRO A 107 -3.43 -0.32 -8.90
N GLY A 108 -2.15 -0.60 -9.13
CA GLY A 108 -1.77 -1.85 -9.77
C GLY A 108 -1.62 -3.03 -8.82
N LEU A 109 -1.29 -2.81 -7.55
CA LEU A 109 -1.41 -3.83 -6.51
C LEU A 109 -2.89 -4.25 -6.36
N LEU A 110 -3.79 -3.28 -6.21
CA LEU A 110 -5.22 -3.53 -6.11
C LEU A 110 -5.80 -4.19 -7.37
N PHE A 111 -5.34 -3.79 -8.56
CA PHE A 111 -5.76 -4.40 -9.81
C PHE A 111 -5.37 -5.87 -9.89
N LEU A 112 -4.15 -6.20 -9.48
CA LEU A 112 -3.65 -7.57 -9.46
C LEU A 112 -4.45 -8.45 -8.49
N ASP A 113 -4.75 -7.93 -7.30
CA ASP A 113 -5.55 -8.66 -6.32
C ASP A 113 -6.99 -8.83 -6.81
N ALA A 114 -7.61 -7.79 -7.37
CA ALA A 114 -8.93 -7.86 -7.99
C ALA A 114 -8.99 -8.86 -9.15
N TYR A 115 -7.93 -8.94 -9.97
CA TYR A 115 -7.83 -9.87 -11.10
C TYR A 115 -7.84 -11.33 -10.67
N ASN A 116 -7.25 -11.64 -9.50
CA ASN A 116 -7.18 -13.01 -8.98
C ASN A 116 -8.47 -13.46 -8.27
N VAL A 117 -9.41 -12.56 -8.01
CA VAL A 117 -10.67 -12.88 -7.33
C VAL A 117 -11.68 -13.55 -8.27
N ASN A 118 -12.32 -14.62 -7.78
CA ASN A 118 -13.45 -15.23 -8.48
C ASN A 118 -14.69 -14.33 -8.39
N PHE A 119 -14.99 -13.60 -9.46
CA PHE A 119 -16.09 -12.64 -9.51
C PHE A 119 -17.47 -13.24 -9.18
N HIS A 120 -17.74 -14.49 -9.59
CA HIS A 120 -19.02 -15.14 -9.30
C HIS A 120 -19.21 -15.43 -7.81
N LEU A 121 -18.17 -15.95 -7.15
CA LEU A 121 -18.21 -16.19 -5.70
C LEU A 121 -18.18 -14.86 -4.92
N PHE A 122 -17.44 -13.87 -5.41
CA PHE A 122 -17.37 -12.53 -4.81
C PHE A 122 -18.73 -11.85 -4.77
N THR A 123 -19.46 -11.81 -5.89
CA THR A 123 -20.79 -11.20 -5.96
C THR A 123 -21.82 -11.91 -5.08
N GLN A 124 -21.75 -13.24 -4.92
CA GLN A 124 -22.61 -13.99 -4.00
C GLN A 124 -22.40 -13.65 -2.52
N SER A 125 -21.20 -13.17 -2.18
CA SER A 125 -20.77 -12.93 -0.80
C SER A 125 -20.49 -11.46 -0.50
N LEU A 126 -20.75 -10.57 -1.46
CA LEU A 126 -20.42 -9.16 -1.41
C LEU A 126 -20.93 -8.48 -0.13
N PHE A 127 -22.14 -8.81 0.31
CA PHE A 127 -22.73 -8.22 1.51
C PHE A 127 -21.91 -8.53 2.78
N GLN A 128 -21.47 -9.77 2.94
CA GLN A 128 -20.67 -10.19 4.10
C GLN A 128 -19.29 -9.56 4.06
N ILE A 129 -18.68 -9.52 2.88
CA ILE A 129 -17.39 -8.89 2.64
C ILE A 129 -17.47 -7.39 2.94
N ALA A 130 -18.50 -6.70 2.45
CA ALA A 130 -18.68 -5.26 2.65
C ALA A 130 -18.87 -4.90 4.12
N ILE A 131 -19.59 -5.71 4.90
CA ILE A 131 -19.75 -5.48 6.35
C ILE A 131 -18.41 -5.56 7.08
N LEU A 132 -17.53 -6.48 6.68
CA LEU A 132 -16.20 -6.60 7.27
C LEU A 132 -15.27 -5.48 6.79
N ALA A 133 -15.27 -5.20 5.48
CA ALA A 133 -14.36 -4.27 4.84
C ALA A 133 -14.68 -2.79 5.05
N PHE A 134 -15.90 -2.41 5.44
CA PHE A 134 -16.23 -1.00 5.70
C PHE A 134 -16.39 -0.74 7.22
N PRO A 135 -17.44 -1.26 7.90
CA PRO A 135 -17.54 -1.15 9.35
C PRO A 135 -16.35 -1.71 10.13
N GLY A 136 -15.82 -2.87 9.74
CA GLY A 136 -14.70 -3.48 10.44
C GLY A 136 -13.43 -2.62 10.34
N VAL A 137 -13.17 -2.06 9.17
CA VAL A 137 -12.02 -1.18 8.92
C VAL A 137 -12.17 0.15 9.64
N LEU A 138 -13.38 0.72 9.66
CA LEU A 138 -13.66 1.92 10.44
C LEU A 138 -13.48 1.66 11.95
N ALA A 139 -13.94 0.51 12.44
CA ALA A 139 -13.76 0.11 13.83
C ALA A 139 -12.28 -0.10 14.17
N GLY A 140 -11.52 -0.77 13.32
CA GLY A 140 -10.08 -0.93 13.46
C GLY A 140 -9.33 0.39 13.46
N THR A 141 -9.72 1.31 12.57
CA THR A 141 -9.18 2.68 12.50
C THR A 141 -9.38 3.42 13.82
N TYR A 142 -10.60 3.37 14.36
CA TYR A 142 -10.93 4.07 15.60
C TYR A 142 -10.25 3.42 16.80
N LEU A 143 -10.22 2.09 16.88
CA LEU A 143 -9.60 1.37 17.99
C LEU A 143 -8.09 1.62 18.03
N THR A 144 -7.41 1.45 16.90
CA THR A 144 -5.97 1.71 16.77
C THR A 144 -5.65 3.19 16.98
N GLY A 145 -6.47 4.10 16.44
CA GLY A 145 -6.32 5.54 16.63
C GLY A 145 -6.51 5.98 18.08
N LEU A 146 -7.48 5.41 18.81
CA LEU A 146 -7.64 5.68 20.24
C LEU A 146 -6.42 5.22 21.04
N ILE A 147 -5.87 4.04 20.72
CA ILE A 147 -4.64 3.55 21.35
C ILE A 147 -3.50 4.51 21.06
N ALA A 148 -3.26 4.87 19.80
CA ALA A 148 -2.20 5.80 19.42
C ALA A 148 -2.35 7.17 20.09
N LYS A 149 -3.55 7.75 20.11
CA LYS A 149 -3.82 9.01 20.81
C LYS A 149 -3.48 8.95 22.30
N ASN A 150 -3.89 7.88 22.98
CA ASN A 150 -3.71 7.78 24.43
C ASN A 150 -2.28 7.43 24.84
N PHE A 151 -1.59 6.58 24.07
CA PHE A 151 -0.24 6.11 24.40
C PHE A 151 0.86 7.01 23.84
N LEU A 152 0.67 7.58 22.65
CA LEU A 152 1.67 8.41 21.97
C LEU A 152 1.38 9.91 22.12
N GLY A 153 0.24 10.30 22.69
CA GLY A 153 -0.15 11.70 22.87
C GLY A 153 -0.48 12.43 21.56
N TRP A 154 -0.74 11.68 20.49
CA TRP A 154 -1.02 12.26 19.18
C TRP A 154 -2.37 12.95 19.11
N ASN A 155 -2.47 13.95 18.23
CA ASN A 155 -3.76 14.52 17.86
C ASN A 155 -4.68 13.40 17.35
N PHE A 156 -5.97 13.50 17.67
CA PHE A 156 -6.97 12.54 17.26
C PHE A 156 -7.00 12.29 15.75
N ASN A 157 -6.96 13.33 14.91
CA ASN A 157 -7.00 13.13 13.46
C ASN A 157 -5.71 12.51 12.92
N LEU A 158 -4.54 12.84 13.49
CA LEU A 158 -3.29 12.13 13.20
C LEU A 158 -3.38 10.66 13.58
N ALA A 159 -3.92 10.38 14.77
CA ALA A 159 -4.07 9.02 15.27
C ALA A 159 -5.07 8.20 14.44
N LEU A 160 -6.16 8.81 13.95
CA LEU A 160 -7.10 8.17 13.02
C LEU A 160 -6.49 7.98 11.62
N THR A 161 -5.66 8.92 11.16
CA THR A 161 -4.90 8.75 9.92
C THR A 161 -3.98 7.53 10.03
N PHE A 162 -3.24 7.42 11.13
CA PHE A 162 -2.43 6.24 11.42
C PHE A 162 -3.26 4.96 11.54
N GLY A 163 -4.39 5.03 12.27
CA GLY A 163 -5.30 3.90 12.43
C GLY A 163 -5.84 3.39 11.10
N SER A 164 -6.13 4.28 10.14
CA SER A 164 -6.66 3.90 8.83
C SER A 164 -5.66 3.11 8.01
N ILE A 165 -4.37 3.47 8.07
CA ILE A 165 -3.29 2.72 7.41
C ILE A 165 -3.17 1.33 8.02
N LEU A 166 -3.22 1.22 9.36
CA LEU A 166 -3.06 -0.05 10.07
C LEU A 166 -4.30 -0.95 10.06
N SER A 167 -5.45 -0.43 9.60
CA SER A 167 -6.69 -1.20 9.54
C SER A 167 -6.77 -2.09 8.30
N ALA A 168 -5.97 -1.78 7.26
CA ALA A 168 -5.79 -2.64 6.09
C ALA A 168 -5.17 -3.98 6.50
N THR A 169 -5.84 -5.08 6.16
CA THR A 169 -5.44 -6.45 6.52
C THR A 169 -4.83 -7.14 5.31
N ASP A 170 -3.61 -7.68 5.48
CA ASP A 170 -2.97 -8.54 4.47
C ASP A 170 -3.28 -10.03 4.79
N PRO A 171 -4.06 -10.72 3.94
CA PRO A 171 -4.47 -12.09 4.17
C PRO A 171 -3.45 -13.08 3.62
N VAL A 172 -2.27 -12.67 3.12
CA VAL A 172 -1.32 -13.58 2.43
C VAL A 172 -0.98 -14.79 3.29
N ALA A 173 -0.64 -14.58 4.57
CA ALA A 173 -0.32 -15.67 5.49
C ALA A 173 -1.54 -16.57 5.78
N VAL A 174 -2.70 -15.97 6.01
CA VAL A 174 -3.95 -16.69 6.31
C VAL A 174 -4.42 -17.48 5.08
N SER A 175 -4.28 -16.90 3.89
CA SER A 175 -4.66 -17.51 2.62
C SER A 175 -3.78 -18.70 2.28
N ALA A 176 -2.47 -18.62 2.56
CA ALA A 176 -1.56 -19.77 2.44
C ALA A 176 -1.99 -20.92 3.36
N LEU A 177 -2.25 -20.63 4.63
CA LEU A 177 -2.73 -21.63 5.60
C LEU A 177 -4.08 -22.25 5.19
N LEU A 178 -5.04 -21.43 4.75
CA LEU A 178 -6.33 -21.93 4.26
C LEU A 178 -6.19 -22.81 3.01
N ASN A 179 -5.19 -22.54 2.17
CA ASN A 179 -4.87 -23.42 1.04
C ASN A 179 -4.29 -24.76 1.49
N GLU A 180 -3.35 -24.75 2.43
CA GLU A 180 -2.75 -25.97 3.00
C GLU A 180 -3.79 -26.85 3.72
N CYS A 181 -4.71 -26.22 4.46
CA CYS A 181 -5.78 -26.91 5.17
C CYS A 181 -6.94 -27.37 4.27
N GLY A 182 -6.88 -27.13 2.96
CA GLY A 182 -7.95 -27.54 2.03
C GLY A 182 -9.27 -26.81 2.24
N ALA A 183 -9.25 -25.55 2.71
CA ALA A 183 -10.44 -24.78 3.01
C ALA A 183 -11.40 -24.65 1.81
N PRO A 184 -12.72 -24.56 2.05
CA PRO A 184 -13.70 -24.43 0.97
C PRO A 184 -13.49 -23.13 0.17
N PRO A 185 -13.74 -23.13 -1.15
CA PRO A 185 -13.54 -21.95 -2.01
C PRO A 185 -14.25 -20.68 -1.52
N ARG A 186 -15.41 -20.83 -0.87
CA ARG A 186 -16.16 -19.72 -0.28
C ARG A 186 -15.41 -19.04 0.86
N LEU A 187 -14.75 -19.80 1.73
CA LEU A 187 -13.98 -19.24 2.84
C LEU A 187 -12.73 -18.50 2.35
N LYS A 188 -12.03 -19.08 1.36
CA LYS A 188 -10.89 -18.43 0.70
C LYS A 188 -11.30 -17.12 0.05
N MET A 189 -12.47 -17.11 -0.61
CA MET A 189 -13.02 -15.93 -1.23
C MET A 189 -13.44 -14.88 -0.19
N HIS A 190 -14.02 -15.26 0.96
CA HIS A 190 -14.32 -14.29 2.03
C HIS A 190 -13.07 -13.57 2.52
N VAL A 191 -11.99 -14.30 2.77
CA VAL A 191 -10.73 -13.74 3.26
C VAL A 191 -10.06 -12.86 2.20
N SER A 192 -9.97 -13.34 0.96
CA SER A 192 -9.38 -12.55 -0.14
C SER A 192 -10.22 -11.33 -0.51
N GLY A 193 -11.55 -11.45 -0.51
CA GLY A 193 -12.44 -10.34 -0.82
C GLY A 193 -12.52 -9.29 0.29
N GLU A 194 -12.42 -9.71 1.56
CA GLU A 194 -12.40 -8.79 2.71
C GLU A 194 -11.17 -7.90 2.65
N SER A 195 -9.98 -8.48 2.49
CA SER A 195 -8.75 -7.72 2.28
C SER A 195 -8.82 -6.80 1.07
N LEU A 196 -9.29 -7.28 -0.09
CA LEU A 196 -9.39 -6.45 -1.30
C LEU A 196 -10.26 -5.20 -1.09
N LEU A 197 -11.44 -5.35 -0.47
CA LEU A 197 -12.30 -4.21 -0.18
C LEU A 197 -11.76 -3.36 0.99
N ASN A 198 -11.07 -3.98 1.95
CA ASN A 198 -10.45 -3.30 3.07
C ASN A 198 -9.39 -2.31 2.59
N ASP A 199 -8.47 -2.72 1.71
CA ASP A 199 -7.43 -1.82 1.18
C ASP A 199 -8.04 -0.58 0.50
N GLY A 200 -9.13 -0.79 -0.25
CA GLY A 200 -9.92 0.29 -0.85
C GLY A 200 -10.63 1.18 0.18
N ALA A 201 -11.14 0.63 1.27
CA ALA A 201 -11.77 1.41 2.35
C ALA A 201 -10.72 2.19 3.16
N ALA A 202 -9.59 1.56 3.46
CA ALA A 202 -8.47 2.13 4.21
C ALA A 202 -7.91 3.38 3.52
N ILE A 203 -7.70 3.35 2.20
CA ILE A 203 -7.22 4.54 1.47
C ILE A 203 -8.23 5.70 1.47
N VAL A 204 -9.53 5.40 1.43
CA VAL A 204 -10.58 6.42 1.53
C VAL A 204 -10.60 7.04 2.93
N PHE A 205 -10.55 6.23 3.98
CA PHE A 205 -10.49 6.74 5.35
C PHE A 205 -9.19 7.50 5.61
N PHE A 206 -8.05 7.00 5.13
CA PHE A 206 -6.76 7.70 5.17
C PHE A 206 -6.86 9.08 4.53
N SER A 207 -7.44 9.17 3.33
CA SER A 207 -7.59 10.46 2.63
C SER A 207 -8.45 11.45 3.41
N ILE A 208 -9.54 10.98 4.04
CA ILE A 208 -10.44 11.83 4.84
C ILE A 208 -9.74 12.30 6.12
N TYR A 209 -9.15 11.40 6.91
CA TYR A 209 -8.51 11.76 8.17
C TYR A 209 -7.21 12.54 7.98
N LYS A 210 -6.45 12.25 6.92
CA LYS A 210 -5.28 13.04 6.52
C LYS A 210 -5.70 14.48 6.21
N SER A 211 -6.76 14.68 5.42
CA SER A 211 -7.27 16.03 5.11
C SER A 211 -7.70 16.79 6.37
N LEU A 212 -8.39 16.12 7.28
CA LEU A 212 -8.76 16.70 8.58
C LEU A 212 -7.53 17.08 9.42
N TYR A 213 -6.53 16.21 9.47
CA TYR A 213 -5.28 16.49 10.20
C TYR A 213 -4.52 17.67 9.58
N LEU A 214 -4.37 17.70 8.25
CA LEU A 214 -3.72 18.81 7.54
C LEU A 214 -4.46 20.13 7.74
N PHE A 215 -5.79 20.10 7.85
CA PHE A 215 -6.59 21.28 8.20
C PHE A 215 -6.28 21.78 9.62
N GLU A 216 -6.13 20.87 10.59
CA GLU A 216 -5.83 21.25 11.97
C GLU A 216 -4.46 21.90 12.17
N ILE A 217 -3.48 21.55 11.33
CA ILE A 217 -2.12 22.10 11.38
C ILE A 217 -1.88 23.23 10.36
N ASP A 218 -2.93 23.67 9.64
CA ASP A 218 -2.88 24.74 8.62
C ASP A 218 -1.95 24.45 7.43
N GLU A 219 -1.84 23.17 7.03
CA GLU A 219 -0.97 22.67 5.95
C GLU A 219 -1.78 22.22 4.72
N GLY A 220 -2.94 22.84 4.45
CA GLY A 220 -3.67 22.66 3.19
C GLY A 220 -4.75 21.56 3.15
N GLY A 221 -5.35 21.22 4.30
CA GLY A 221 -6.50 20.32 4.38
C GLY A 221 -7.88 21.01 4.35
N GLU A 222 -8.94 20.21 4.42
CA GLU A 222 -10.33 20.71 4.52
C GLU A 222 -10.98 20.33 5.86
N ASN A 223 -11.80 21.23 6.40
CA ASN A 223 -12.67 20.89 7.53
C ASN A 223 -13.85 20.03 7.06
N ILE A 224 -13.75 18.73 7.26
CA ILE A 224 -14.75 17.75 6.85
C ILE A 224 -15.64 17.41 8.04
N ASP A 225 -16.80 18.06 8.13
CA ASP A 225 -17.84 17.62 9.06
C ASP A 225 -18.41 16.24 8.66
N ILE A 226 -19.07 15.55 9.57
CA ILE A 226 -19.58 14.18 9.42
C ILE A 226 -20.39 14.01 8.13
N ALA A 227 -21.29 14.94 7.83
CA ALA A 227 -22.12 14.89 6.61
C ALA A 227 -21.25 14.97 5.33
N ASN A 228 -20.24 15.83 5.33
CA ASN A 228 -19.28 15.94 4.23
C ASN A 228 -18.37 14.70 4.18
N GLY A 229 -18.03 14.10 5.33
CA GLY A 229 -17.28 12.85 5.39
C GLY A 229 -18.01 11.70 4.70
N PHE A 230 -19.30 11.52 4.98
CA PHE A 230 -20.13 10.55 4.26
C PHE A 230 -20.21 10.87 2.76
N LYS A 231 -20.39 12.13 2.39
CA LYS A 231 -20.42 12.54 0.98
C LYS A 231 -19.10 12.22 0.28
N THR A 232 -17.97 12.53 0.90
CA THR A 232 -16.63 12.25 0.36
C THR A 232 -16.37 10.76 0.25
N PHE A 233 -16.75 9.98 1.27
CA PHE A 233 -16.67 8.52 1.24
C PHE A 233 -17.44 7.92 0.06
N PHE A 234 -18.72 8.27 -0.11
CA PHE A 234 -19.51 7.77 -1.24
C PHE A 234 -19.01 8.30 -2.58
N LYS A 235 -18.54 9.55 -2.65
CA LYS A 235 -17.94 10.12 -3.86
C LYS A 235 -16.69 9.35 -4.29
N MET A 236 -15.79 9.04 -3.37
CA MET A 236 -14.57 8.29 -3.66
C MET A 236 -14.87 6.83 -4.00
N SER A 237 -15.71 6.16 -3.21
CA SER A 237 -16.08 4.76 -3.42
C SER A 237 -16.85 4.55 -4.72
N LEU A 238 -17.97 5.26 -4.93
CA LEU A 238 -18.78 5.12 -6.15
C LEU A 238 -18.10 5.73 -7.37
N GLY A 239 -17.33 6.81 -7.19
CA GLY A 239 -16.56 7.42 -8.28
C GLY A 239 -15.48 6.48 -8.81
N GLY A 240 -14.74 5.80 -7.92
CA GLY A 240 -13.77 4.77 -8.30
C GLY A 240 -14.42 3.61 -9.07
N VAL A 241 -15.56 3.11 -8.57
CA VAL A 241 -16.33 2.05 -9.27
C VAL A 241 -16.80 2.52 -10.64
N ALA A 242 -17.37 3.72 -10.76
CA ALA A 242 -17.86 4.26 -12.03
C ALA A 242 -16.75 4.44 -13.07
N LEU A 243 -15.60 4.99 -12.65
CA LEU A 243 -14.43 5.14 -13.52
C LEU A 243 -13.87 3.77 -13.93
N GLY A 244 -13.77 2.82 -12.98
CA GLY A 244 -13.31 1.46 -13.25
C GLY A 244 -14.20 0.73 -14.27
N ILE A 245 -15.52 0.82 -14.13
CA ILE A 245 -16.48 0.26 -15.09
C ILE A 245 -16.33 0.93 -16.46
N SER A 246 -16.22 2.26 -16.50
CA SER A 246 -16.09 3.01 -17.75
C SER A 246 -14.82 2.61 -18.51
N PHE A 247 -13.70 2.50 -17.80
CA PHE A 247 -12.42 2.07 -18.37
C PHE A 247 -12.46 0.60 -18.82
N GLY A 248 -13.04 -0.28 -18.00
CA GLY A 248 -13.19 -1.70 -18.32
C GLY A 248 -14.06 -1.93 -19.56
N LEU A 249 -15.18 -1.21 -19.70
CA LEU A 249 -16.01 -1.25 -20.91
C LEU A 249 -15.26 -0.69 -22.12
N GLY A 250 -14.52 0.40 -21.96
CA GLY A 250 -13.72 0.99 -23.02
C GLY A 250 -12.58 0.09 -23.53
N LEU A 251 -12.08 -0.84 -22.70
CA LEU A 251 -11.10 -1.85 -23.10
C LEU A 251 -11.72 -3.05 -23.85
N ILE A 252 -13.01 -3.32 -23.63
CA ILE A 252 -13.73 -4.45 -24.23
C ILE A 252 -14.28 -4.08 -25.63
N LEU A 253 -14.65 -2.81 -25.82
CA LEU A 253 -15.15 -2.26 -27.09
C LEU A 253 -14.02 -1.97 -28.08
#